data_AF-A0A9C8T0R4-F1
#
_entry.id   AF-A0A9C8T0R4-F1
#
_cell.length_a   1.000
_cell.length_b   1.000
_cell.length_c   1.000
_cell.angle_alpha   90.00
_cell.angle_beta   90.00
_cell.angle_gamma   90.00
#
_symmetry.space_group_name_H-M   'P 1'
#
loop_
_entity.id
_entity.type
_entity.pdbx_description
1 polymer ?
#
loop_
_entity_poly.entity_id
_entity_poly.type
_entity_poly.pdbx_seq_one_letter_code
_entity_poly.pdbx_strand_id
1 'polypeptide(L)'
;MRYLVIPLLALLLLTGCDALQDMGSMFEKQGIVQKVIRDRYGWETGVGWNMQNGRLTRVTVSFSAADVAHEKVLTLEQVAREAVGQAFRSTPEVICVQVEIRPAG
;
A
#
# COMPACT_ATOMS: atom_id res chain seq x y z
N MET A 1 -38.37 -22.03 4.54
CA MET A 1 -37.47 -20.85 4.36
C MET A 1 -36.29 -20.80 5.34
N ARG A 2 -36.38 -21.29 6.60
CA ARG A 2 -35.24 -21.31 7.56
C ARG A 2 -34.02 -22.13 7.10
N TYR A 3 -34.24 -23.21 6.33
CA TYR A 3 -33.15 -24.07 5.83
C TYR A 3 -32.32 -23.48 4.67
N LEU A 4 -32.77 -22.35 4.07
CA LEU A 4 -32.02 -21.65 3.01
C LEU A 4 -31.06 -20.58 3.56
N VAL A 5 -31.25 -20.14 4.81
CA VAL A 5 -30.42 -19.08 5.43
C VAL A 5 -29.04 -19.63 5.82
N ILE A 6 -28.98 -20.87 6.29
CA ILE A 6 -27.75 -21.53 6.76
C ILE A 6 -26.73 -21.78 5.63
N PRO A 7 -27.11 -22.34 4.46
CA PRO A 7 -26.14 -22.52 3.36
C PRO A 7 -25.69 -21.18 2.74
N LEU A 8 -26.56 -20.16 2.74
CA LEU A 8 -26.21 -18.83 2.25
C LEU A 8 -25.18 -18.13 3.16
N LEU A 9 -25.32 -18.27 4.49
CA LEU A 9 -24.36 -17.75 5.45
C LEU A 9 -23.01 -18.50 5.37
N ALA A 10 -23.04 -19.82 5.15
CA ALA A 10 -21.84 -20.63 4.98
C ALA A 10 -21.06 -20.26 3.70
N LEU A 11 -21.76 -19.95 2.60
CA LEU A 11 -21.14 -19.49 1.35
C LEU A 11 -20.44 -18.12 1.50
N LEU A 12 -21.01 -17.22 2.32
CA LEU A 12 -20.39 -15.92 2.62
C LEU A 12 -19.15 -16.04 3.51
N LEU A 13 -19.11 -17.03 4.39
CA LEU A 13 -17.94 -17.29 5.25
C LEU A 13 -16.77 -17.92 4.47
N LEU A 14 -17.04 -18.68 3.40
CA LEU A 14 -16.02 -19.32 2.58
C LEU A 14 -15.26 -18.35 1.66
N THR A 15 -15.89 -17.28 1.18
CA THR A 15 -15.23 -16.28 0.31
C THR A 15 -14.51 -15.16 1.08
N GLY A 16 -14.72 -15.06 2.40
CA GLY A 16 -14.15 -14.01 3.25
C GLY A 16 -12.75 -14.30 3.80
N CYS A 17 -12.32 -15.56 3.86
CA CYS A 17 -11.05 -15.92 4.50
C CYS A 17 -9.83 -15.43 3.70
N ASP A 18 -9.81 -15.68 2.39
CA ASP A 18 -8.68 -15.32 1.52
C ASP A 18 -8.53 -13.79 1.40
N ALA A 19 -9.64 -13.07 1.31
CA ALA A 19 -9.63 -11.61 1.22
C ALA A 19 -9.09 -10.94 2.49
N LEU A 20 -9.41 -11.47 3.68
CA LEU A 20 -8.91 -10.92 4.95
C LEU A 20 -7.41 -11.19 5.14
N GLN A 21 -6.93 -12.36 4.71
CA GLN A 21 -5.51 -12.70 4.81
C GLN A 21 -4.66 -11.83 3.86
N ASP A 22 -5.14 -11.58 2.65
CA ASP A 22 -4.49 -10.68 1.69
C ASP A 22 -4.44 -9.25 2.23
N MET A 23 -5.54 -8.72 2.80
CA MET A 23 -5.56 -7.37 3.37
C MET A 23 -4.59 -7.19 4.54
N GLY A 24 -4.51 -8.16 5.45
CA GLY A 24 -3.55 -8.12 6.56
C GLY A 24 -2.10 -8.02 6.09
N SER A 25 -1.75 -8.78 5.05
CA SER A 25 -0.41 -8.73 4.44
C SER A 25 -0.10 -7.38 3.79
N MET A 26 -1.11 -6.66 3.29
CA MET A 26 -0.89 -5.38 2.62
C MET A 26 -0.59 -4.24 3.60
N PHE A 27 -1.19 -4.25 4.79
CA PHE A 27 -0.83 -3.29 5.85
C PHE A 27 0.62 -3.46 6.31
N GLU A 28 1.08 -4.71 6.44
CA GLU A 28 2.47 -5.00 6.75
C GLU A 28 3.41 -4.45 5.66
N LYS A 29 3.06 -4.65 4.38
CA LYS A 29 3.83 -4.12 3.25
C LYS A 29 3.89 -2.60 3.22
N GLN A 30 2.78 -1.91 3.53
CA GLN A 30 2.78 -0.45 3.69
C GLN A 30 3.79 -0.03 4.76
N GLY A 31 3.76 -0.68 5.93
CA GLY A 31 4.67 -0.42 7.02
C GLY A 31 6.14 -0.65 6.65
N ILE A 32 6.43 -1.69 5.85
CA ILE A 32 7.79 -1.95 5.35
C ILE A 32 8.27 -0.81 4.45
N VAL A 33 7.47 -0.35 3.49
CA VAL A 33 7.83 0.77 2.60
C VAL A 33 8.11 2.03 3.42
N GLN A 34 7.21 2.38 4.34
CA GLN A 34 7.37 3.54 5.21
C GLN A 34 8.63 3.44 6.06
N LYS A 35 8.88 2.27 6.64
CA LYS A 35 10.05 2.02 7.47
C LYS A 35 11.34 2.13 6.66
N VAL A 36 11.42 1.53 5.48
CA VAL A 36 12.62 1.60 4.62
C VAL A 36 12.97 3.04 4.27
N ILE A 37 11.96 3.84 3.90
CA ILE A 37 12.17 5.25 3.53
C ILE A 37 12.60 6.06 4.76
N ARG A 38 11.92 5.89 5.90
CA ARG A 38 12.26 6.60 7.15
C ARG A 38 13.65 6.21 7.67
N ASP A 39 13.98 4.92 7.70
CA ASP A 39 15.25 4.44 8.26
C ASP A 39 16.46 4.91 7.42
N ARG A 40 16.28 5.12 6.12
CA ARG A 40 17.36 5.55 5.21
C ARG A 40 17.46 7.05 5.00
N TYR A 41 16.32 7.74 4.96
CA TYR A 41 16.26 9.15 4.56
C TYR A 41 15.68 10.06 5.64
N GLY A 42 15.06 9.49 6.68
CA GLY A 42 14.37 10.27 7.72
C GLY A 42 13.06 10.89 7.27
N TRP A 43 12.55 10.54 6.08
CA TRP A 43 11.34 11.13 5.52
C TRP A 43 10.07 10.40 5.97
N GLU A 44 9.05 11.17 6.33
CA GLU A 44 7.73 10.65 6.61
C GLU A 44 6.95 10.43 5.31
N THR A 45 6.33 9.25 5.22
CA THR A 45 5.60 8.84 4.01
C THR A 45 4.26 8.17 4.33
N GLY A 46 3.26 8.45 3.50
CA GLY A 46 2.04 7.66 3.39
C GLY A 46 2.18 6.63 2.28
N VAL A 47 1.60 5.45 2.43
CA VAL A 47 1.58 4.42 1.37
C VAL A 47 0.16 3.92 1.18
N GLY A 48 -0.37 4.09 -0.03
CA GLY A 48 -1.64 3.54 -0.47
C GLY A 48 -1.43 2.48 -1.54
N TRP A 49 -2.43 1.63 -1.74
CA TRP A 49 -2.40 0.62 -2.81
C TRP A 49 -3.80 0.37 -3.35
N ASN A 50 -3.85 -0.16 -4.57
CA ASN A 50 -5.08 -0.60 -5.21
C ASN A 50 -4.90 -2.01 -5.76
N MET A 51 -5.89 -2.86 -5.50
CA MET A 51 -5.97 -4.20 -6.07
C MET A 51 -7.20 -4.33 -6.95
N GLN A 52 -7.03 -5.05 -8.06
CA GLN A 52 -8.14 -5.42 -8.93
C GLN A 52 -8.04 -6.90 -9.26
N ASN A 53 -9.10 -7.66 -8.96
CA ASN A 53 -9.17 -9.10 -9.20
C ASN A 53 -7.97 -9.88 -8.63
N GLY A 54 -7.57 -9.57 -7.39
CA GLY A 54 -6.43 -10.22 -6.73
C GLY A 54 -5.05 -9.78 -7.21
N ARG A 55 -4.96 -8.85 -8.17
CA ARG A 55 -3.69 -8.29 -8.65
C ARG A 55 -3.45 -6.89 -8.14
N LEU A 56 -2.21 -6.61 -7.76
CA LEU A 56 -1.75 -5.29 -7.37
C LEU A 56 -1.58 -4.41 -8.62
N THR A 57 -2.44 -3.42 -8.80
CA THR A 57 -2.42 -2.55 -9.98
C THR A 57 -1.69 -1.25 -9.72
N ARG A 58 -1.85 -0.67 -8.53
CA ARG A 58 -1.23 0.61 -8.18
C ARG A 58 -0.70 0.60 -6.76
N VAL A 59 0.48 1.18 -6.58
CA VAL A 59 0.99 1.61 -5.27
C VAL A 59 1.22 3.11 -5.33
N THR A 60 0.75 3.84 -4.33
CA THR A 60 0.96 5.28 -4.19
C THR A 60 1.88 5.52 -3.00
N VAL A 61 2.99 6.21 -3.20
CA VAL A 61 3.88 6.66 -2.13
C VAL A 61 3.77 8.18 -2.03
N SER A 62 3.23 8.63 -0.91
CA SER A 62 3.01 10.04 -0.60
C SER A 62 4.10 10.55 0.32
N PHE A 63 4.94 11.46 -0.18
CA PHE A 63 6.01 12.09 0.59
C PHE A 63 5.52 13.40 1.21
N SER A 64 5.95 13.68 2.44
CA SER A 64 5.75 15.00 3.05
C SER A 64 6.54 16.07 2.29
N ALA A 65 5.88 17.13 1.83
CA ALA A 65 6.54 18.25 1.17
C ALA A 65 7.63 18.90 2.03
N ALA A 66 7.48 18.87 3.37
CA ALA A 66 8.48 19.41 4.29
C ALA A 66 9.81 18.63 4.24
N ASP A 67 9.74 17.33 3.97
CA ASP A 67 10.91 16.44 3.98
C ASP A 67 11.63 16.42 2.62
N VAL A 68 10.88 16.63 1.53
CA VAL A 68 11.36 16.41 0.16
C VAL A 68 11.32 17.66 -0.73
N ALA A 69 11.12 18.86 -0.15
CA ALA A 69 10.99 20.13 -0.90
C ALA A 69 12.15 20.41 -1.87
N HIS A 70 13.35 19.94 -1.54
CA HIS A 70 14.56 20.15 -2.33
C HIS A 70 14.95 18.95 -3.18
N GLU A 71 14.20 17.85 -3.09
CA GLU A 71 14.47 16.64 -3.84
C GLU A 71 13.94 16.72 -5.26
N LYS A 72 14.66 16.05 -6.17
CA LYS A 72 14.22 15.90 -7.55
C LYS A 72 13.18 14.78 -7.62
N VAL A 73 12.22 14.93 -8.54
CA VAL A 73 11.22 13.88 -8.82
C VAL A 73 11.89 12.53 -9.12
N LEU A 74 13.03 12.53 -9.82
CA LEU A 74 13.80 11.32 -10.10
C LEU A 74 14.30 10.62 -8.83
N THR A 75 14.74 11.38 -7.82
CA THR A 75 15.15 10.81 -6.52
C THR A 75 13.96 10.11 -5.87
N LEU A 76 12.81 10.79 -5.81
CA LEU A 76 11.60 10.26 -5.18
C LEU A 76 11.10 9.00 -5.90
N GLU A 77 11.17 8.98 -7.23
CA GLU A 77 10.84 7.82 -8.06
C GLU A 77 11.74 6.62 -7.73
N GLN A 78 13.06 6.83 -7.67
CA GLN A 78 14.03 5.77 -7.36
C GLN A 78 13.81 5.20 -5.97
N VAL A 79 13.62 6.07 -4.97
CA VAL A 79 13.36 5.68 -3.58
C VAL A 79 12.06 4.90 -3.48
N ALA A 80 10.98 5.39 -4.09
CA ALA A 80 9.69 4.70 -4.10
C ALA A 80 9.79 3.33 -4.77
N ARG A 81 10.45 3.25 -5.94
CA ARG A 81 10.64 1.99 -6.67
C ARG A 81 11.41 0.97 -5.84
N GLU A 82 12.50 1.38 -5.19
CA GLU A 82 13.31 0.49 -4.36
C GLU A 82 12.53 -0.01 -3.14
N ALA A 83 11.89 0.90 -2.39
CA ALA A 83 11.15 0.54 -1.20
C ALA A 83 9.95 -0.38 -1.52
N VAL A 84 9.21 -0.08 -2.59
CA VAL A 84 8.10 -0.92 -3.08
C VAL A 84 8.62 -2.30 -3.53
N GLY A 85 9.76 -2.35 -4.22
CA GLY A 85 10.37 -3.62 -4.64
C GLY A 85 10.82 -4.50 -3.48
N GLN A 86 11.14 -3.93 -2.32
CA GLN A 86 11.48 -4.71 -1.11
C GLN A 86 10.23 -5.25 -0.39
N ALA A 87 9.11 -4.50 -0.40
CA ALA A 87 7.91 -4.88 0.32
C ALA A 87 6.99 -5.82 -0.48
N PHE A 88 6.85 -5.59 -1.78
CA PHE A 88 5.89 -6.28 -2.64
C PHE A 88 6.60 -7.34 -3.47
N ARG A 89 6.13 -8.60 -3.38
CA ARG A 89 6.64 -9.71 -4.19
C ARG A 89 6.20 -9.58 -5.65
N SER A 90 4.99 -9.08 -5.86
CA SER A 90 4.44 -8.77 -7.18
C SER A 90 4.72 -7.31 -7.51
N THR A 91 5.27 -7.06 -8.70
CA THR A 91 5.47 -5.70 -9.19
C THR A 91 4.12 -5.08 -9.52
N PRO A 92 3.77 -3.90 -8.96
CA PRO A 92 2.57 -3.19 -9.36
C PRO A 92 2.69 -2.74 -10.81
N GLU A 93 1.56 -2.65 -11.52
CA GLU A 93 1.54 -2.09 -12.88
C GLU A 93 1.99 -0.62 -12.88
N VAL A 94 1.65 0.13 -11.82
CA VAL A 94 2.01 1.55 -11.67
C VAL A 94 2.46 1.85 -10.24
N ILE A 95 3.58 2.59 -10.11
CA ILE A 95 3.97 3.25 -8.87
C ILE A 95 3.72 4.75 -9.05
N CYS A 96 2.83 5.32 -8.25
CA CYS A 96 2.55 6.75 -8.21
C CYS A 96 3.36 7.39 -7.08
N VAL A 97 4.13 8.42 -7.41
CA VAL A 97 4.78 9.28 -6.43
C VAL A 97 3.94 10.54 -6.26
N GLN A 98 3.63 10.89 -5.03
CA GLN A 98 2.88 12.08 -4.68
C GLN A 98 3.66 12.86 -3.62
N VAL A 99 3.54 14.19 -3.66
CA VAL A 99 4.08 15.09 -2.64
C VAL A 99 2.91 15.82 -2.00
N GLU A 100 2.79 15.74 -0.69
CA GLU A 100 1.66 16.24 0.08
C GLU A 100 2.10 17.34 1.05
N ILE A 101 1.36 18.44 1.08
CA ILE A 101 1.47 19.44 2.15
C ILE A 101 0.45 19.05 3.21
N ARG A 102 0.92 18.65 4.40
CA ARG A 102 0.04 18.38 5.54
C ARG A 102 -0.02 19.63 6.44
N PRO A 103 -1.21 20.13 6.79
CA PRO A 103 -1.32 21.19 7.78
C PRO A 103 -0.79 20.68 9.13
N ALA A 104 -0.06 21.53 9.86
CA ALA A 104 0.31 21.24 11.23
C ALA A 104 -0.97 21.10 12.06
N GLY A 105 -1.14 19.94 12.70
CA GLY A 105 -2.26 19.65 13.60
C GLY A 105 -2.13 20.37 14.95
#